data_AF-A0A8C7B8X9-F1
#
_entry.id   AF-A0A8C7B8X9-F1
#
_cell.length_a   1.000
_cell.length_b   1.000
_cell.length_c   1.000
_cell.angle_alpha   90.00
_cell.angle_beta   90.00
_cell.angle_gamma   90.00
#
_symmetry.space_group_name_H-M   'P 1'
#
loop_
_entity.id
_entity.type
_entity.pdbx_description
1 polymer ?
#
loop_
_entity_poly.entity_id
_entity_poly.type
_entity_poly.pdbx_seq_one_letter_code
_entity_poly.pdbx_strand_id
1 'polypeptide(L)'
;LHFSFQQGGWGASLADKLVRKCDVLNRGFSGYNTRWAKIILPRLITKGNSLDSPAAVTIFFGANDSALKDENPKQHVPLAEYAANLHTMVRQLSAAGVPASRIVLVTPPPLCEAAWEQECLLQGCKLNRLNSVVGEYAGACVQVARDCGVDVLDLWTLMQK
;
A
#
# COMPACT_ATOMS: atom_id res chain seq x y z
N LEU A 1 6.97 10.06 -0.13
CA LEU A 1 6.40 11.42 -0.27
C LEU A 1 6.58 11.99 -1.68
N HIS A 2 7.79 12.24 -2.17
CA HIS A 2 7.99 13.05 -3.38
C HIS A 2 7.37 12.46 -4.67
N PHE A 3 7.56 11.16 -4.95
CA PHE A 3 7.11 10.53 -6.22
C PHE A 3 5.60 10.57 -6.48
N SER A 4 4.75 10.61 -5.44
CA SER A 4 3.30 10.58 -5.62
C SER A 4 2.73 11.90 -6.15
N PHE A 5 3.39 13.03 -5.90
CA PHE A 5 2.96 14.37 -6.31
C PHE A 5 3.88 15.01 -7.35
N GLN A 6 4.87 14.27 -7.84
CA GLN A 6 5.66 14.68 -9.00
C GLN A 6 4.81 14.64 -10.28
N GLN A 7 5.31 15.28 -11.35
CA GLN A 7 4.70 15.23 -12.67
C GLN A 7 4.56 13.77 -13.13
N GLY A 8 3.33 13.34 -13.45
CA GLY A 8 2.99 11.95 -13.79
C GLY A 8 2.68 11.03 -12.58
N GLY A 9 2.84 11.52 -11.35
CA GLY A 9 2.49 10.78 -10.14
C GLY A 9 0.98 10.72 -9.90
N TRP A 10 0.48 9.55 -9.50
CA TRP A 10 -0.97 9.32 -9.37
C TRP A 10 -1.66 10.23 -8.34
N GLY A 11 -0.95 10.63 -7.28
CA GLY A 11 -1.48 11.55 -6.26
C GLY A 11 -1.68 12.96 -6.82
N ALA A 12 -0.79 13.45 -7.68
CA ALA A 12 -0.98 14.70 -8.40
C ALA A 12 -2.17 14.62 -9.36
N SER A 13 -2.29 13.52 -10.13
CA SER A 13 -3.43 13.30 -11.03
C SER A 13 -4.76 13.19 -10.28
N LEU A 14 -4.76 12.56 -9.10
CA LEU A 14 -5.96 12.46 -8.26
C LEU A 14 -6.33 13.83 -7.68
N ALA A 15 -5.34 14.56 -7.16
CA ALA A 15 -5.56 15.91 -6.63
C ALA A 15 -6.14 16.83 -7.69
N ASP A 16 -5.58 16.84 -8.91
CA ASP A 16 -6.07 17.60 -10.05
C ASP A 16 -7.54 17.27 -10.40
N LYS A 17 -7.88 15.98 -10.48
CA LYS A 17 -9.25 15.52 -10.76
C LYS A 17 -10.25 15.83 -9.64
N LEU A 18 -9.78 15.93 -8.40
CA LEU A 18 -10.60 16.19 -7.22
C LEU A 18 -10.51 17.65 -6.74
N VAL A 19 -9.89 18.53 -7.53
CA VAL A 19 -9.88 19.97 -7.28
C VAL A 19 -11.30 20.46 -7.00
N ARG A 20 -11.44 21.14 -5.85
CA ARG A 20 -12.71 21.68 -5.30
C ARG A 20 -13.75 20.63 -4.86
N LYS A 21 -13.37 19.35 -4.73
CA LYS A 21 -14.24 18.28 -4.17
C LYS A 21 -13.71 17.75 -2.85
N CYS A 22 -12.41 17.47 -2.76
CA CYS A 22 -11.75 17.07 -1.53
C CYS A 22 -10.22 17.22 -1.65
N ASP A 23 -9.56 17.26 -0.49
CA ASP A 23 -8.11 17.26 -0.42
C ASP A 23 -7.54 15.85 -0.54
N VAL A 24 -6.45 15.71 -1.28
CA VAL A 24 -5.69 14.46 -1.40
C VAL A 24 -4.47 14.53 -0.49
N LEU A 25 -4.47 13.72 0.58
CA LEU A 25 -3.38 13.68 1.55
C LEU A 25 -2.53 12.42 1.37
N ASN A 26 -1.25 12.58 1.02
CA ASN A 26 -0.32 11.45 0.96
C ASN A 26 0.33 11.20 2.32
N ARG A 27 0.13 9.99 2.87
CA ARG A 27 0.79 9.50 4.09
C ARG A 27 1.73 8.30 3.85
N GLY A 28 2.16 8.12 2.60
CA GLY A 28 3.05 7.08 2.13
C GLY A 28 4.53 7.43 2.27
N PHE A 29 5.29 6.50 2.83
CA PHE A 29 6.72 6.62 3.07
C PHE A 29 7.49 5.65 2.17
N SER A 30 8.54 6.14 1.51
CA SER A 30 9.33 5.31 0.60
C SER A 30 10.00 4.19 1.39
N GLY A 31 10.02 2.98 0.81
CA GLY A 31 10.63 1.80 1.42
C GLY A 31 9.86 1.18 2.58
N TYR A 32 8.72 1.75 3.02
CA TYR A 32 7.97 1.20 4.14
C TYR A 32 7.17 -0.05 3.76
N ASN A 33 7.16 -1.04 4.66
CA ASN A 33 6.29 -2.21 4.68
C ASN A 33 5.16 -2.07 5.71
N THR A 34 4.31 -3.09 5.81
CA THR A 34 3.13 -3.06 6.69
C THR A 34 3.45 -3.03 8.19
N ARG A 35 4.64 -3.49 8.62
CA ARG A 35 5.04 -3.42 10.05
C ARG A 35 5.13 -1.98 10.51
N TRP A 36 5.82 -1.13 9.75
CA TRP A 36 5.95 0.30 10.09
C TRP A 36 4.63 1.05 9.89
N ALA A 37 3.89 0.74 8.82
CA ALA A 37 2.60 1.36 8.52
C ALA A 37 1.61 1.20 9.69
N LYS A 38 1.47 -0.03 10.21
CA LYS A 38 0.61 -0.36 11.35
C LYS A 38 0.91 0.46 12.61
N ILE A 39 2.20 0.73 12.87
CA ILE A 39 2.65 1.49 14.05
C ILE A 39 2.32 2.99 13.90
N ILE A 40 2.44 3.52 12.68
CA ILE A 40 2.33 4.96 12.43
C ILE A 40 0.88 5.38 12.18
N LEU A 41 0.05 4.48 11.65
CA LEU A 41 -1.34 4.75 11.29
C LEU A 41 -2.15 5.46 12.39
N PRO A 42 -2.14 5.04 13.68
CA PRO A 42 -2.86 5.74 14.74
C PRO A 42 -2.47 7.23 14.83
N ARG A 43 -1.18 7.55 14.72
CA ARG A 43 -0.69 8.94 14.80
C ARG A 43 -1.13 9.78 13.60
N LEU A 44 -1.36 9.15 12.44
CA LEU A 44 -1.83 9.83 11.24
C LEU A 44 -3.33 10.15 11.32
N ILE A 45 -4.10 9.26 11.95
CA ILE A 45 -5.53 9.44 12.19
C ILE A 45 -5.77 10.54 13.24
N THR A 46 -5.04 10.53 14.36
CA THR A 46 -5.27 11.48 15.47
C THR A 46 -4.78 12.90 15.19
N LYS A 47 -3.82 13.09 14.28
CA LYS A 47 -3.29 14.44 13.93
C LYS A 47 -4.19 15.24 12.98
N GLY A 48 -5.29 14.67 12.50
CA GLY A 48 -6.34 15.43 11.84
C GLY A 48 -7.24 16.04 12.90
N ASN A 49 -7.20 17.37 13.07
CA ASN A 49 -8.25 18.06 13.81
C ASN A 49 -9.61 17.59 13.29
N SER A 50 -10.45 17.19 14.24
CA SER A 50 -11.83 16.76 14.19
C SER A 50 -12.76 17.61 13.31
N LEU A 51 -12.63 17.59 11.98
CA LEU A 51 -13.60 18.27 11.12
C LEU A 51 -14.10 17.55 9.86
N ASP A 52 -13.60 16.39 9.42
CA ASP A 52 -14.35 15.58 8.45
C ASP A 52 -13.91 14.10 8.44
N SER A 53 -14.90 13.19 8.45
CA SER A 53 -14.67 11.79 8.13
C SER A 53 -14.14 11.71 6.69
N PRO A 54 -12.99 11.06 6.43
CA PRO A 54 -12.39 11.03 5.10
C PRO A 54 -13.40 10.51 4.06
N ALA A 55 -13.42 11.11 2.87
CA ALA A 55 -14.27 10.66 1.78
C ALA A 55 -13.87 9.26 1.28
N ALA A 56 -12.57 8.97 1.31
CA ALA A 56 -12.00 7.64 1.10
C ALA A 56 -10.62 7.55 1.77
N VAL A 57 -10.20 6.35 2.14
CA VAL A 57 -8.86 6.01 2.62
C VAL A 57 -8.35 4.83 1.80
N THR A 58 -7.16 4.96 1.23
CA THR A 58 -6.50 3.87 0.52
C THR A 58 -5.36 3.30 1.37
N ILE A 59 -5.30 1.98 1.52
CA ILE A 59 -4.15 1.27 2.08
C ILE A 59 -3.45 0.58 0.91
N PHE A 60 -2.25 1.05 0.58
CA PHE A 60 -1.50 0.58 -0.58
C PHE A 60 -0.09 0.11 -0.16
N PHE A 61 0.01 -1.16 0.25
CA PHE A 61 1.24 -1.81 0.72
C PHE A 61 1.34 -3.23 0.16
N GLY A 62 2.52 -3.84 0.24
CA GLY A 62 2.77 -5.21 -0.21
C GLY A 62 4.02 -5.35 -1.06
N ALA A 63 4.37 -4.32 -1.84
CA ALA A 63 5.54 -4.39 -2.74
C ALA A 63 6.86 -4.48 -1.97
N ASN A 64 6.97 -3.80 -0.82
CA ASN A 64 8.15 -3.92 0.03
C ASN A 64 8.13 -5.21 0.85
N ASP A 65 6.96 -5.55 1.39
CA ASP A 65 6.70 -6.76 2.17
C ASP A 65 7.07 -8.04 1.41
N SER A 66 6.82 -8.08 0.10
CA SER A 66 7.09 -9.19 -0.81
C SER A 66 8.57 -9.33 -1.22
N ALA A 67 9.47 -8.57 -0.60
CA ALA A 67 10.90 -8.80 -0.75
C ALA A 67 11.25 -10.26 -0.40
N LEU A 68 12.16 -10.87 -1.15
CA LEU A 68 12.67 -12.20 -0.86
C LEU A 68 13.40 -12.16 0.48
N LYS A 69 13.04 -13.09 1.39
CA LYS A 69 13.52 -13.11 2.77
C LYS A 69 15.04 -13.11 2.87
N ASP A 70 15.71 -13.93 2.05
CA ASP A 70 17.15 -14.13 2.14
C ASP A 70 17.94 -13.01 1.44
N GLU A 71 17.35 -12.34 0.45
CA GLU A 71 18.00 -11.26 -0.31
C GLU A 71 17.76 -9.88 0.31
N ASN A 72 16.60 -9.65 0.92
CA ASN A 72 16.27 -8.38 1.56
C ASN A 72 15.38 -8.56 2.80
N PRO A 73 15.95 -9.11 3.90
CA PRO A 73 15.23 -9.36 5.14
C PRO A 73 14.74 -8.08 5.83
N LYS A 74 15.33 -6.93 5.51
CA LYS A 74 14.96 -5.63 6.09
C LYS A 74 13.56 -5.21 5.67
N GLN A 75 13.18 -5.48 4.42
CA GLN A 75 11.86 -5.12 3.90
C GLN A 75 10.88 -6.30 3.97
N HIS A 76 11.37 -7.53 3.92
CA HIS A 76 10.53 -8.73 3.95
C HIS A 76 9.61 -8.78 5.18
N VAL A 77 8.34 -9.06 4.92
CA VAL A 77 7.33 -9.38 5.94
C VAL A 77 6.67 -10.69 5.53
N PRO A 78 6.67 -11.74 6.37
CA PRO A 78 6.03 -13.01 6.02
C PRO A 78 4.56 -12.82 5.62
N LEU A 79 4.08 -13.57 4.63
CA LEU A 79 2.75 -13.40 4.04
C LEU A 79 1.61 -13.40 5.07
N ALA A 80 1.66 -14.31 6.04
CA ALA A 80 0.67 -14.38 7.13
C ALA A 80 0.70 -13.13 8.02
N GLU A 81 1.89 -12.58 8.29
CA GLU A 81 2.05 -11.35 9.06
C GLU A 81 1.56 -10.12 8.26
N TYR A 82 1.85 -10.07 6.96
CA TYR A 82 1.33 -9.04 6.06
C TYR A 82 -0.20 -8.98 6.11
N ALA A 83 -0.88 -10.13 5.96
CA ALA A 83 -2.34 -10.21 6.05
C ALA A 83 -2.85 -9.73 7.42
N ALA A 84 -2.23 -10.20 8.52
CA ALA A 84 -2.60 -9.77 9.88
C ALA A 84 -2.39 -8.26 10.11
N ASN A 85 -1.35 -7.68 9.52
CA ASN A 85 -1.10 -6.25 9.56
C ASN A 85 -2.18 -5.47 8.82
N LEU A 86 -2.59 -5.92 7.63
CA LEU A 86 -3.70 -5.31 6.88
C LEU A 86 -5.01 -5.34 7.67
N HIS A 87 -5.39 -6.49 8.24
CA HIS A 87 -6.56 -6.59 9.13
C HIS A 87 -6.50 -5.60 10.29
N THR A 88 -5.32 -5.45 10.89
CA THR A 88 -5.13 -4.52 12.00
C THR A 88 -5.33 -3.08 11.56
N MET A 89 -4.79 -2.69 10.40
CA MET A 89 -4.94 -1.32 9.88
C MET A 89 -6.39 -1.01 9.51
N VAL A 90 -7.12 -1.95 8.88
CA VAL A 90 -8.55 -1.78 8.61
C VAL A 90 -9.32 -1.59 9.91
N ARG A 91 -9.09 -2.44 10.93
CA ARG A 91 -9.72 -2.32 12.24
C ARG A 91 -9.43 -0.97 12.91
N GLN A 92 -8.19 -0.48 12.82
CA GLN A 92 -7.80 0.82 13.37
C GLN A 92 -8.56 1.98 12.70
N LEU A 93 -8.74 1.94 11.37
CA LEU A 93 -9.54 2.93 10.65
C LEU A 93 -11.03 2.84 11.02
N SER A 94 -11.59 1.65 11.11
CA SER A 94 -12.98 1.46 11.54
C SER A 94 -13.22 1.95 12.97
N ALA A 95 -12.29 1.66 13.90
CA ALA A 95 -12.35 2.15 15.28
C ALA A 95 -12.23 3.68 15.37
N ALA A 96 -11.59 4.31 14.39
CA ALA A 96 -11.52 5.76 14.26
C ALA A 96 -12.75 6.38 13.56
N GLY A 97 -13.78 5.57 13.23
CA GLY A 97 -15.02 6.05 12.64
C GLY A 97 -14.99 6.15 11.10
N VAL A 98 -14.01 5.54 10.42
CA VAL A 98 -14.03 5.44 8.95
C VAL A 98 -14.96 4.28 8.54
N PRO A 99 -16.04 4.54 7.79
CA PRO A 99 -16.92 3.47 7.31
C PRO A 99 -16.18 2.49 6.38
N ALA A 100 -16.53 1.21 6.44
CA ALA A 100 -15.92 0.17 5.60
C ALA A 100 -16.00 0.50 4.10
N SER A 101 -17.13 1.08 3.64
CA SER A 101 -17.35 1.54 2.27
C SER A 101 -16.47 2.71 1.82
N ARG A 102 -15.66 3.27 2.73
CA ARG A 102 -14.67 4.32 2.42
C ARG A 102 -13.23 3.82 2.56
N ILE A 103 -13.03 2.57 2.95
CA ILE A 103 -11.70 1.96 3.03
C ILE A 103 -11.51 1.14 1.76
N VAL A 104 -10.43 1.41 1.04
CA VAL A 104 -10.05 0.67 -0.17
C VAL A 104 -8.67 0.08 0.04
N LEU A 105 -8.55 -1.24 0.01
CA LEU A 105 -7.24 -1.89 -0.11
C LEU A 105 -6.78 -1.83 -1.57
N VAL A 106 -5.50 -1.56 -1.78
CA VAL A 106 -4.90 -1.57 -3.11
C VAL A 106 -3.79 -2.60 -3.10
N THR A 107 -3.88 -3.60 -3.97
CA THR A 107 -2.86 -4.65 -4.07
C THR A 107 -1.54 -4.06 -4.56
N PRO A 108 -0.38 -4.61 -4.19
CA PRO A 108 0.87 -4.24 -4.86
C PRO A 108 0.74 -4.46 -6.38
N PRO A 109 1.25 -3.55 -7.22
CA PRO A 109 1.19 -3.73 -8.67
C PRO A 109 2.18 -4.82 -9.12
N PRO A 110 2.07 -5.34 -10.36
CA PRO A 110 3.04 -6.29 -10.90
C PRO A 110 4.44 -5.68 -10.94
N LEU A 111 5.44 -6.53 -10.74
CA LEU A 111 6.84 -6.15 -10.81
C LEU A 111 7.42 -6.53 -12.17
N CYS A 112 7.99 -5.57 -12.88
CA CYS A 112 8.88 -5.88 -14.00
C CYS A 112 10.24 -6.31 -13.46
N GLU A 113 10.50 -7.61 -13.39
CA GLU A 113 11.72 -8.18 -12.81
C GLU A 113 12.98 -7.68 -13.52
N ALA A 114 12.97 -7.60 -14.85
CA ALA A 114 14.11 -7.11 -15.62
C ALA A 114 14.47 -5.65 -15.26
N ALA A 115 13.47 -4.76 -15.17
CA ALA A 115 13.70 -3.37 -14.77
C ALA A 115 14.15 -3.27 -13.31
N TRP A 116 13.57 -4.07 -12.42
CA TRP A 116 13.92 -4.09 -11.00
C TRP A 116 15.32 -4.65 -10.74
N GLU A 117 15.75 -5.64 -11.52
CA GLU A 117 17.11 -6.17 -11.47
C GLU A 117 18.15 -5.10 -11.76
N GLN A 118 17.92 -4.26 -12.80
CA GLN A 118 18.81 -3.16 -13.11
C GLN A 118 18.94 -2.17 -11.94
N GLU A 119 17.82 -1.84 -11.28
CA GLU A 119 17.83 -0.97 -10.09
C GLU A 119 18.58 -1.63 -8.91
N CYS A 120 18.39 -2.94 -8.70
CA CYS A 120 19.13 -3.68 -7.67
C CYS A 120 20.64 -3.63 -7.93
N LEU A 121 21.07 -3.84 -9.19
CA LEU A 121 22.48 -3.81 -9.58
C LEU A 121 23.11 -2.42 -9.36
N LEU A 122 22.38 -1.34 -9.67
CA LEU A 122 22.82 0.03 -9.37
C LEU A 122 23.02 0.29 -7.87
N GLN A 123 22.27 -0.41 -7.03
CA GLN A 123 22.39 -0.35 -5.57
C GLN A 123 23.34 -1.43 -5.00
N GLY A 124 24.07 -2.17 -5.85
CA GLY A 124 24.98 -3.23 -5.43
C GLY A 124 24.30 -4.45 -4.81
N CYS A 125 23.01 -4.65 -5.11
CA CYS A 125 22.18 -5.75 -4.60
C CYS A 125 21.81 -6.74 -5.71
N LYS A 126 21.50 -7.98 -5.33
CA LYS A 126 20.88 -8.95 -6.24
C LYS A 126 19.39 -8.67 -6.39
N LEU A 127 18.77 -9.27 -7.43
CA LEU A 127 17.33 -9.28 -7.59
C LEU A 127 16.67 -9.82 -6.31
N ASN A 128 15.89 -8.96 -5.65
CA ASN A 128 15.38 -9.24 -4.31
C ASN A 128 13.85 -9.33 -4.25
N ARG A 129 13.18 -9.38 -5.40
CA ARG A 129 11.72 -9.53 -5.54
C ARG A 129 11.41 -10.26 -6.83
N LEU A 130 10.33 -11.05 -6.81
CA LEU A 130 9.78 -11.74 -7.97
C LEU A 130 8.30 -11.36 -8.13
N ASN A 131 7.83 -11.23 -9.37
CA ASN A 131 6.45 -10.90 -9.66
C ASN A 131 5.49 -11.99 -9.17
N SER A 132 5.92 -13.27 -9.21
CA SER A 132 5.17 -14.39 -8.64
C SER A 132 4.91 -14.22 -7.15
N VAL A 133 5.94 -13.86 -6.39
CA VAL A 133 5.84 -13.58 -4.95
C VAL A 133 4.97 -12.35 -4.71
N VAL A 134 5.13 -11.27 -5.48
CA VAL A 134 4.22 -10.10 -5.39
C VAL A 134 2.76 -10.52 -5.59
N GLY A 135 2.49 -11.46 -6.48
CA GLY A 135 1.16 -12.04 -6.70
C GLY A 135 0.56 -12.74 -5.49
N GLU A 136 1.37 -13.44 -4.69
CA GLU A 136 0.91 -14.03 -3.42
C GLU A 136 0.43 -12.95 -2.43
N TYR A 137 1.17 -11.83 -2.33
CA TYR A 137 0.80 -10.71 -1.47
C TYR A 137 -0.43 -9.96 -2.01
N ALA A 138 -0.56 -9.85 -3.34
CA ALA A 138 -1.78 -9.33 -3.96
C ALA A 138 -3.01 -10.20 -3.62
N GLY A 139 -2.88 -11.53 -3.75
CA GLY A 139 -3.94 -12.47 -3.36
C GLY A 139 -4.32 -12.36 -1.89
N ALA A 140 -3.34 -12.26 -0.99
CA ALA A 140 -3.60 -12.04 0.44
C ALA A 140 -4.31 -10.70 0.70
N CYS A 141 -3.93 -9.63 0.01
CA CYS A 141 -4.59 -8.32 0.12
C CYS A 141 -6.07 -8.38 -0.30
N VAL A 142 -6.37 -9.05 -1.42
CA VAL A 142 -7.74 -9.29 -1.88
C VAL A 142 -8.54 -10.09 -0.86
N GLN A 143 -7.94 -11.14 -0.28
CA GLN A 143 -8.63 -11.96 0.72
C GLN A 143 -8.94 -11.15 1.99
N VAL A 144 -7.99 -10.35 2.48
CA VAL A 144 -8.23 -9.47 3.65
C VAL A 144 -9.35 -8.47 3.38
N ALA A 145 -9.44 -7.92 2.15
CA ALA A 145 -10.51 -7.00 1.80
C ALA A 145 -11.89 -7.67 1.92
N ARG A 146 -12.02 -8.90 1.37
CA ARG A 146 -13.24 -9.71 1.47
C ARG A 146 -13.59 -10.01 2.93
N ASP A 147 -12.62 -10.45 3.71
CA ASP A 147 -12.82 -10.82 5.11
C ASP A 147 -13.26 -9.61 5.97
N CYS A 148 -12.79 -8.41 5.63
CA CYS A 148 -13.16 -7.18 6.35
C CYS A 148 -14.41 -6.47 5.78
N GLY A 149 -14.94 -6.91 4.64
CA GLY A 149 -16.04 -6.24 3.95
C GLY A 149 -15.69 -4.83 3.46
N VAL A 150 -14.45 -4.62 3.00
CA VAL A 150 -13.96 -3.35 2.41
C VAL A 150 -13.69 -3.53 0.92
N ASP A 151 -13.64 -2.42 0.18
CA ASP A 151 -13.36 -2.46 -1.25
C ASP A 151 -11.89 -2.80 -1.54
N VAL A 152 -11.62 -3.38 -2.72
CA VAL A 152 -10.27 -3.65 -3.19
C VAL A 152 -10.07 -3.28 -4.65
N LEU A 153 -8.94 -2.61 -4.92
CA LEU A 153 -8.43 -2.42 -6.27
C LEU A 153 -7.28 -3.41 -6.51
N ASP A 154 -7.58 -4.47 -7.26
CA ASP A 154 -6.61 -5.50 -7.65
C ASP A 154 -5.75 -5.05 -8.83
N LEU A 155 -4.81 -4.13 -8.53
CA LEU A 155 -3.86 -3.63 -9.51
C LEU A 155 -2.97 -4.73 -10.07
N TRP A 156 -2.65 -5.76 -9.29
CA TRP A 156 -1.81 -6.85 -9.76
C TRP A 156 -2.49 -7.53 -10.94
N THR A 157 -3.72 -8.02 -10.76
CA THR A 157 -4.46 -8.68 -11.85
C THR A 157 -4.74 -7.74 -13.02
N LEU A 158 -5.12 -6.48 -12.75
CA LEU A 158 -5.47 -5.51 -13.80
C LEU A 158 -4.31 -5.15 -14.74
N MET A 159 -3.07 -5.25 -14.26
CA MET A 159 -1.87 -4.78 -14.97
C MET A 159 -0.99 -5.91 -15.52
N GLN A 160 -1.41 -7.17 -15.43
CA GLN A 160 -0.67 -8.35 -15.91
C GLN A 160 -0.71 -8.54 -17.45
N LYS A 161 -0.61 -7.45 -18.23
CA LYS A 161 -0.63 -7.50 -19.70
C LYS A 161 0.77 -7.55 -20.31
#